data_AF-A0A959CTE0-F1
#
_entry.id   AF-A0A959CTE0-F1
#
_cell.length_a   1.000
_cell.length_b   1.000
_cell.length_c   1.000
_cell.angle_alpha   90.00
_cell.angle_beta   90.00
_cell.angle_gamma   90.00
#
_symmetry.space_group_name_H-M   'P 1'
#
loop_
_entity.id
_entity.type
_entity.pdbx_description
1 polymer ?
#
loop_
_entity_poly.entity_id
_entity_poly.type
_entity_poly.pdbx_seq_one_letter_code
_entity_poly.pdbx_strand_id
1 'polypeptide(L)'
;MKNIKKTTLFLLLTFAISYGLAGAFHLSGSEYPSLAGTIMAVAYMFVPTLAVLLVEKVIHKTEIREPLLISFRLNRWFLPAWLLPPAIALGAFGIALLFPEVHYSPGMEG
;
A
#
# COMPACT_ATOMS: atom_id res chain seq x y z
N MET A 1 20.95 -2.33 24.80
CA MET A 1 20.60 -1.96 23.41
C MET A 1 19.62 -0.81 23.47
N LYS A 2 19.83 0.28 22.73
CA LYS A 2 18.93 1.45 22.74
C LYS A 2 17.54 0.99 22.30
N ASN A 3 16.48 1.34 23.05
CA ASN A 3 15.10 1.04 22.64
C ASN A 3 14.81 1.79 21.34
N ILE A 4 14.88 1.09 20.20
CA ILE A 4 14.50 1.63 18.91
C ILE A 4 12.98 1.81 18.94
N LYS A 5 12.48 2.98 18.55
CA LYS A 5 11.04 3.22 18.45
C LYS A 5 10.43 2.26 17.43
N LYS A 6 9.29 1.63 17.77
CA LYS A 6 8.56 0.70 16.89
C LYS A 6 8.34 1.25 15.49
N THR A 7 7.92 2.51 15.39
CA THR A 7 7.70 3.20 14.10
C THR A 7 8.98 3.30 13.27
N THR A 8 10.11 3.65 13.88
CA THR A 8 11.39 3.71 13.19
C THR A 8 11.80 2.34 12.67
N LEU A 9 11.64 1.29 13.49
CA LEU A 9 11.95 -0.07 13.10
C LEU A 9 11.06 -0.56 11.94
N PHE A 10 9.76 -0.27 12.01
CA PHE A 10 8.81 -0.56 10.94
C PHE A 10 9.20 0.10 9.62
N LEU A 11 9.52 1.40 9.64
CA LEU A 11 9.94 2.13 8.44
C LEU A 11 11.21 1.55 7.86
N LEU A 12 12.24 1.32 8.69
CA LEU A 12 13.51 0.75 8.24
C LEU A 12 13.32 -0.61 7.58
N LEU A 13 12.52 -1.50 8.19
CA LEU A 13 12.24 -2.82 7.62
C LEU A 13 11.45 -2.72 6.32
N THR A 14 10.42 -1.87 6.27
CA THR A 14 9.59 -1.69 5.06
C THR A 14 10.45 -1.21 3.91
N PHE A 15 11.24 -0.15 4.10
CA PHE A 15 12.12 0.36 3.05
C PHE A 15 13.20 -0.64 2.65
N ALA A 16 13.85 -1.29 3.62
CA ALA A 16 14.91 -2.26 3.32
C ALA A 16 14.37 -3.44 2.49
N ILE A 17 13.23 -4.01 2.87
CA ILE A 17 12.62 -5.13 2.16
C ILE A 17 12.12 -4.67 0.79
N SER A 18 11.41 -3.54 0.71
CA SER A 18 10.88 -3.01 -0.56
C SER A 18 11.99 -2.72 -1.56
N TYR A 19 12.98 -1.88 -1.21
CA TYR A 19 14.08 -1.57 -2.11
C TYR A 19 14.96 -2.78 -2.41
N GLY A 20 15.14 -3.68 -1.43
CA GLY A 20 15.85 -4.95 -1.65
C GLY A 20 15.16 -5.83 -2.69
N LEU A 21 13.84 -5.99 -2.60
CA LEU A 21 13.04 -6.80 -3.52
C LEU A 21 13.03 -6.20 -4.93
N ALA A 22 12.78 -4.89 -5.03
CA ALA A 22 12.80 -4.18 -6.31
C ALA A 22 14.20 -4.19 -6.95
N GLY A 23 15.25 -3.98 -6.15
CA GLY A 23 16.63 -4.05 -6.61
C GLY A 23 16.99 -5.46 -7.10
N ALA A 24 16.64 -6.51 -6.36
CA ALA A 24 16.88 -7.88 -6.76
C ALA A 24 16.17 -8.23 -8.08
N PHE A 25 14.92 -7.79 -8.25
CA PHE A 25 14.14 -7.99 -9.47
C PHE A 25 14.73 -7.23 -10.67
N HIS A 26 15.21 -6.01 -10.45
CA HIS A 26 15.87 -5.23 -11.49
C HIS A 26 17.19 -5.88 -11.93
N LEU A 27 17.99 -6.33 -10.96
CA LEU A 27 19.29 -6.97 -11.22
C LEU A 27 19.17 -8.37 -11.85
N SER A 28 18.03 -9.06 -11.68
CA SER A 28 17.79 -10.35 -12.36
C SER A 28 17.47 -10.20 -13.85
N GLY A 29 17.39 -8.96 -14.38
CA GLY A 29 17.06 -8.69 -15.78
C GLY A 29 15.64 -9.10 -16.14
N SER A 30 14.77 -9.30 -15.15
CA SER A 30 13.39 -9.73 -15.36
C SER A 30 12.53 -8.55 -15.81
N GLU A 31 11.67 -8.80 -16.80
CA GLU A 31 10.75 -7.77 -17.29
C GLU A 31 9.55 -7.61 -16.37
N TYR A 32 9.12 -6.37 -16.12
CA TYR A 32 7.93 -6.09 -15.32
C TYR A 32 6.62 -6.62 -15.92
N PRO A 33 6.34 -6.50 -17.25
CA PRO A 33 5.13 -7.08 -17.86
C PRO A 33 5.26 -8.60 -18.07
N SER A 34 5.64 -9.33 -17.02
CA SER A 34 5.80 -10.78 -17.03
C SER A 34 5.10 -11.43 -15.83
N LEU A 35 4.99 -12.76 -15.84
CA LEU A 35 4.52 -13.51 -14.67
C LEU A 35 5.41 -13.24 -13.44
N ALA A 36 6.73 -13.18 -13.63
CA ALA A 36 7.67 -12.87 -12.57
C ALA A 36 7.44 -11.46 -12.01
N GLY A 37 7.18 -10.47 -12.88
CA GLY A 37 6.84 -9.11 -12.47
C GLY A 37 5.53 -9.04 -11.67
N THR A 38 4.52 -9.82 -12.07
CA THR A 38 3.26 -9.91 -11.31
C THR A 38 3.49 -10.51 -9.91
N ILE A 39 4.24 -11.61 -9.81
CA ILE A 39 4.58 -12.23 -8.52
C ILE A 39 5.34 -11.26 -7.64
N MET A 40 6.32 -10.55 -8.21
CA MET A 40 7.11 -9.54 -7.51
C MET A 40 6.22 -8.38 -7.02
N ALA A 41 5.34 -7.84 -7.87
CA ALA A 41 4.44 -6.76 -7.49
C ALA A 41 3.50 -7.16 -6.34
N VAL A 42 2.91 -8.36 -6.41
CA VAL A 42 2.08 -8.89 -5.32
C VAL A 42 2.88 -9.02 -4.03
N ALA A 43 4.07 -9.65 -4.07
CA ALA A 43 4.92 -9.78 -2.90
C ALA A 43 5.32 -8.42 -2.31
N TYR A 44 5.64 -7.45 -3.17
CA TYR A 44 6.00 -6.08 -2.79
C TYR A 44 4.86 -5.35 -2.10
N MET A 45 3.61 -5.52 -2.56
CA MET A 45 2.43 -4.91 -1.92
C MET A 45 2.22 -5.40 -0.48
N PHE A 46 2.61 -6.63 -0.16
CA PHE A 46 2.48 -7.18 1.20
C PHE A 46 3.62 -6.80 2.15
N VAL A 47 4.68 -6.13 1.67
CA VAL A 47 5.85 -5.77 2.49
C VAL A 47 5.49 -4.98 3.76
N PRO A 48 4.62 -3.94 3.72
CA PRO A 48 4.25 -3.21 4.94
C PRO A 48 3.57 -4.11 5.97
N THR A 49 2.69 -5.01 5.54
CA THR A 49 2.03 -5.99 6.43
C THR A 49 3.07 -6.91 7.07
N LEU A 50 4.00 -7.45 6.28
CA LEU A 50 5.10 -8.29 6.78
C LEU A 50 5.96 -7.53 7.78
N ALA A 51 6.33 -6.28 7.50
CA ALA A 51 7.13 -5.45 8.39
C ALA A 51 6.43 -5.20 9.74
N VAL A 52 5.14 -4.88 9.74
CA VAL A 52 4.35 -4.73 10.98
C VAL A 52 4.31 -6.03 11.78
N LEU A 53 4.10 -7.16 11.10
CA LEU A 53 4.05 -8.47 11.77
C LEU A 53 5.40 -8.84 12.38
N LEU A 54 6.52 -8.55 11.69
CA LEU A 54 7.86 -8.73 12.24
C LEU A 54 8.09 -7.85 13.48
N VAL A 55 7.75 -6.56 13.40
CA VAL A 55 7.95 -5.62 14.52
C VAL A 55 7.11 -5.99 15.74
N GLU A 56 5.80 -6.17 15.57
CA GLU A 56 4.88 -6.40 16.67
C GLU A 56 4.96 -7.86 17.16
N LYS A 57 4.81 -8.85 16.28
CA LYS A 57 4.69 -10.25 16.69
C LYS A 57 6.01 -10.91 17.02
N VAL A 58 7.07 -10.62 16.26
CA VAL A 58 8.37 -11.32 16.40
C VAL A 58 9.29 -10.58 17.35
N ILE A 59 9.47 -9.27 17.15
CA ILE A 59 10.45 -8.48 17.90
C ILE A 59 9.89 -8.04 19.26
N HIS A 60 8.71 -7.42 19.28
CA HIS A 60 8.10 -6.91 20.51
C HIS A 60 7.16 -7.90 21.20
N LYS A 61 6.81 -9.02 20.54
CA LYS A 61 5.92 -10.09 21.05
C LYS A 61 4.58 -9.56 21.58
N THR A 62 4.05 -8.53 20.95
CA THR A 62 2.76 -7.92 21.28
C THR A 62 1.61 -8.63 20.57
N GLU A 63 0.40 -8.46 21.10
CA GLU A 63 -0.82 -8.84 20.40
C GLU A 63 -1.04 -7.91 19.19
N ILE A 64 -1.47 -8.48 18.06
CA ILE A 64 -1.61 -7.73 16.80
C ILE A 64 -2.98 -7.06 16.68
N ARG A 65 -4.00 -7.64 17.32
CA ARG A 65 -5.39 -7.28 17.11
C ARG A 65 -5.69 -5.85 17.53
N GLU A 66 -5.24 -5.44 18.70
CA GLU A 66 -5.49 -4.10 19.23
C GLU A 66 -4.67 -3.02 18.52
N PRO A 67 -3.35 -3.17 18.29
CA PRO A 67 -2.58 -2.17 17.55
C PRO A 67 -3.04 -1.99 16.09
N LEU A 68 -3.57 -3.03 15.46
CA LEU A 68 -4.10 -2.96 14.09
C LEU A 68 -5.59 -2.63 14.02
N LEU A 69 -6.23 -2.35 15.16
CA LEU A 69 -7.65 -1.98 15.24
C LEU A 69 -8.57 -2.99 14.53
N ILE A 70 -8.21 -4.27 14.55
CA ILE A 70 -8.95 -5.31 13.82
C ILE A 70 -10.28 -5.56 14.54
N SER A 71 -11.36 -5.06 13.94
CA SER A 71 -12.72 -5.25 14.43
C SER A 71 -13.67 -5.59 13.27
N PHE A 72 -14.52 -6.59 13.48
CA PHE A 72 -15.54 -7.02 12.51
C PHE A 72 -16.91 -6.39 12.83
N ARG A 73 -16.91 -5.18 13.39
CA ARG A 73 -18.14 -4.48 13.77
C ARG A 73 -18.50 -3.47 12.69
N LEU A 74 -19.52 -3.79 11.90
CA LEU A 74 -20.13 -2.82 10.98
C LEU A 74 -20.65 -1.63 11.79
N ASN A 75 -20.16 -0.44 11.50
CA ASN A 75 -20.56 0.79 12.16
C ASN A 75 -21.26 1.73 11.15
N ARG A 76 -21.84 2.82 11.65
CA ARG A 76 -22.54 3.80 10.80
C ARG A 76 -21.63 4.48 9.76
N TRP A 77 -20.31 4.46 9.96
CA TRP A 77 -19.31 4.97 9.03
C TRP A 77 -18.96 4.00 7.90
N PHE A 78 -19.33 2.72 8.02
CA PHE A 78 -19.06 1.72 7.01
C PHE A 78 -19.68 2.09 5.66
N LEU A 79 -20.95 2.51 5.65
CA LEU A 79 -21.65 2.86 4.42
C LEU A 79 -21.08 4.13 3.76
N PRO A 80 -20.87 5.26 4.47
CA PRO A 80 -20.17 6.41 3.91
C PRO A 80 -18.77 6.09 3.39
N ALA A 81 -17.95 5.34 4.14
CA ALA A 81 -16.61 4.98 3.71
C ALA A 81 -16.61 4.10 2.45
N TRP A 82 -17.63 3.24 2.30
CA TRP A 82 -17.80 2.41 1.11
C TRP A 82 -18.31 3.19 -0.11
N LEU A 83 -19.18 4.19 0.10
CA LEU A 83 -19.72 5.03 -0.98
C LEU A 83 -18.80 6.18 -1.41
N LEU A 84 -17.82 6.54 -0.58
CA LEU A 84 -16.93 7.67 -0.85
C LEU A 84 -16.13 7.50 -2.16
N PRO A 85 -15.47 6.37 -2.46
CA PRO A 85 -14.73 6.23 -3.72
C PRO A 85 -15.62 6.31 -4.97
N PRO A 86 -16.78 5.61 -5.06
CA PRO A 86 -17.72 5.81 -6.17
C PRO A 86 -18.23 7.25 -6.28
N ALA A 87 -18.53 7.90 -5.17
CA ALA A 87 -18.97 9.30 -5.16
C ALA A 87 -17.89 10.24 -5.71
N ILE A 88 -16.62 10.05 -5.33
CA ILE A 88 -15.49 10.80 -5.88
C ILE A 88 -15.34 10.53 -7.37
N ALA A 89 -15.45 9.27 -7.81
CA ALA A 89 -15.34 8.91 -9.23
C ALA A 89 -16.45 9.58 -10.08
N LEU A 90 -17.70 9.59 -9.59
CA LEU A 90 -18.81 10.29 -10.24
C LEU A 90 -18.60 11.81 -10.24
N GLY A 91 -18.07 12.37 -9.15
CA GLY A 91 -17.70 13.79 -9.08
C GLY A 91 -16.63 14.15 -10.10
N ALA A 92 -15.57 13.34 -10.21
CA ALA A 92 -14.51 13.51 -11.20
C ALA A 92 -15.06 13.42 -12.63
N PHE A 93 -15.97 12.48 -12.89
CA PHE A 93 -16.66 12.37 -14.18
C PHE A 93 -17.51 13.61 -14.50
N GLY A 94 -18.25 14.13 -13.52
CA GLY A 94 -19.02 15.37 -13.68
C GLY A 94 -18.14 16.57 -14.01
N ILE A 95 -16.97 16.68 -13.37
CA ILE A 95 -15.97 17.72 -13.69
C ILE A 95 -15.47 17.56 -15.13
N ALA A 96 -15.16 16.33 -15.56
CA ALA A 96 -14.70 16.08 -16.93
C ALA A 96 -15.73 16.51 -18.00
N LEU A 97 -17.03 16.40 -17.71
CA LEU A 97 -18.09 16.90 -18.61
C LEU A 97 -18.16 18.43 -18.67
N LEU A 98 -17.88 19.10 -17.56
CA LEU A 98 -17.88 20.57 -17.50
C LEU A 98 -16.62 21.19 -18.14
N PHE A 99 -15.51 20.45 -18.15
CA PHE A 99 -14.22 20.88 -18.69
C PHE A 99 -13.70 19.87 -19.73
N PRO A 100 -14.32 19.77 -20.90
CA PRO A 100 -13.98 18.76 -21.92
C PRO A 100 -12.57 18.88 -22.48
N GLU A 101 -11.96 20.07 -22.38
CA GLU A 101 -10.55 20.28 -22.75
C GLU A 101 -9.57 19.60 -21.78
N VAL A 102 -10.01 19.25 -20.56
CA VAL A 102 -9.21 18.54 -19.56
C VAL A 102 -9.35 17.04 -19.80
N HIS A 103 -8.44 16.50 -20.60
CA HIS A 103 -8.36 15.08 -20.90
C HIS A 103 -7.18 14.44 -20.18
N TYR A 104 -7.36 13.18 -19.79
CA TYR A 104 -6.27 12.36 -19.27
C TYR A 104 -5.27 12.10 -20.40
N SER A 105 -4.03 12.59 -20.26
CA SER A 105 -2.91 12.24 -21.15
C SER A 105 -2.25 10.96 -20.63
N PRO A 106 -2.46 9.79 -21.27
CA PRO A 106 -1.90 8.53 -20.80
C PRO A 106 -0.37 8.49 -20.90
N GLY A 107 0.22 9.36 -21.73
CA GLY A 107 1.66 9.51 -21.88
C GLY A 107 2.34 10.21 -20.70
N MET A 108 1.57 10.75 -19.73
CA MET A 108 2.08 11.64 -18.68
C MET A 108 2.91 12.80 -19.23
N GLU A 109 2.62 13.21 -20.47
CA GLU A 109 3.17 14.40 -21.11
C GLU A 109 2.50 15.61 -20.44
N GLY A 110 3.06 16.05 -19.32
CA GLY A 110 2.68 17.28 -18.63
C GLY A 110 3.17 18.52 -19.35
#